data_AF-W0VD22-F1
#
_entry.id   AF-W0VD22-F1
#
_cell.length_a   1.000
_cell.length_b   1.000
_cell.length_c   1.000
_cell.angle_alpha   90.00
_cell.angle_beta   90.00
_cell.angle_gamma   90.00
#
_symmetry.space_group_name_H-M   'P 1'
#
loop_
_entity.id
_entity.type
_entity.pdbx_description
1 polymer ?
#
loop_
_entity_poly.entity_id
_entity_poly.type
_entity_poly.pdbx_seq_one_letter_code
_entity_poly.pdbx_strand_id
1 'polypeptide(L)'
;MKFFLENFSRESKLPRKQCISTQPQGIVMLFLKSTTVSKAPGIYDVDIAAKPPGKTFGVFLATDPDHPPAELLAGLKALGFENTYSSAYLHKDKGKVLDLHFQKDGSDLFKGWNSEECTANLAAIDALFNALGISVTPRVMTLAEAYA
;
A
#
# COMPACT_ATOMS: atom_id res chain seq x y z
N MET A 1 -2.31 -23.18 61.16
CA MET A 1 -1.73 -21.91 60.69
C MET A 1 -0.61 -22.24 59.72
N LYS A 2 -0.79 -21.93 58.42
CA LYS A 2 0.18 -21.85 57.28
C LYS A 2 1.25 -22.95 57.13
N PHE A 3 1.17 -23.85 56.14
CA PHE A 3 1.56 -23.72 54.70
C PHE A 3 3.07 -23.63 54.43
N PHE A 4 3.66 -24.70 53.90
CA PHE A 4 4.81 -24.79 52.97
C PHE A 4 5.07 -26.30 52.75
N LEU A 5 5.30 -26.91 51.59
CA LEU A 5 5.64 -26.50 50.23
C LEU A 5 5.43 -27.77 49.37
N GLU A 6 4.69 -27.72 48.26
CA GLU A 6 4.88 -28.71 47.19
C GLU A 6 4.41 -28.15 45.84
N ASN A 7 5.37 -28.14 44.90
CA ASN A 7 5.26 -28.31 43.46
C ASN A 7 4.02 -27.78 42.72
N PHE A 8 4.23 -26.81 41.83
CA PHE A 8 3.80 -26.98 40.44
C PHE A 8 4.55 -26.04 39.49
N SER A 9 5.39 -26.63 38.65
CA SER A 9 5.93 -26.01 37.44
C SER A 9 4.77 -25.69 36.49
N ARG A 10 4.61 -24.42 36.11
CA ARG A 10 3.77 -24.02 34.97
C ARG A 10 4.54 -23.01 34.12
N GLU A 11 4.94 -23.50 32.95
CA GLU A 11 5.31 -22.69 31.80
C GLU A 11 4.19 -21.69 31.49
N SER A 12 4.44 -20.39 31.71
CA SER A 12 3.60 -19.32 31.20
C SER A 12 4.02 -19.02 29.76
N LYS A 13 3.38 -19.70 28.80
CA LYS A 13 3.35 -19.26 27.40
C LYS A 13 2.60 -17.93 27.33
N LEU A 14 3.33 -16.82 27.49
CA LEU A 14 2.86 -15.50 27.09
C LEU A 14 2.70 -15.49 25.56
N PRO A 15 1.53 -15.14 25.00
CA PRO A 15 1.42 -14.94 23.57
C PRO A 15 2.33 -13.77 23.18
N ARG A 16 3.22 -14.02 22.22
CA ARG A 16 4.10 -12.98 21.65
C ARG A 16 3.21 -11.82 21.21
N LYS A 17 3.41 -10.66 21.84
CA LYS A 17 2.86 -9.39 21.39
C LYS A 17 3.13 -9.28 19.90
N GLN A 18 2.08 -9.44 19.10
CA GLN A 18 2.06 -9.01 17.73
C GLN A 18 2.44 -7.53 17.78
N CYS A 19 3.59 -7.17 17.19
CA CYS A 19 3.95 -5.78 16.97
C CYS A 19 2.90 -5.21 16.00
N ILE A 20 1.77 -4.79 16.56
CA ILE A 20 0.87 -3.87 15.91
C ILE A 20 1.61 -2.56 15.97
N SER A 21 2.26 -2.23 14.85
CA SER A 21 2.74 -0.88 14.57
C SER A 21 1.55 0.07 14.72
N THR A 22 1.39 0.68 15.88
CA THR A 22 0.46 1.78 16.10
C THR A 22 1.01 3.00 15.36
N GLN A 23 0.58 3.17 14.12
CA GLN A 23 0.85 4.35 13.30
C GLN A 23 -0.47 5.14 13.15
N PRO A 24 -0.41 6.47 12.90
CA PRO A 24 -1.58 7.33 12.90
C PRO A 24 -2.60 6.89 11.83
N GLN A 25 -3.87 6.95 12.23
CA GLN A 25 -5.02 6.49 11.46
C GLN A 25 -5.15 7.24 10.12
N GLY A 26 -5.30 6.53 9.00
CA GLY A 26 -5.75 7.11 7.72
C GLY A 26 -5.01 6.69 6.45
N ILE A 27 -3.99 5.82 6.52
CA ILE A 27 -3.12 5.50 5.38
C ILE A 27 -3.12 3.99 5.13
N VAL A 28 -3.74 3.59 4.02
CA VAL A 28 -3.84 2.19 3.58
C VAL A 28 -2.46 1.73 3.12
N MET A 29 -1.71 1.11 4.02
CA MET A 29 -0.46 0.45 3.68
C MET A 29 -0.77 -0.73 2.75
N LEU A 30 -0.11 -0.79 1.61
CA LEU A 30 -0.06 -2.00 0.79
C LEU A 30 0.36 -3.19 1.65
N PHE A 31 -0.49 -4.20 1.76
CA PHE A 31 -0.20 -5.35 2.61
C PHE A 31 0.81 -6.28 1.92
N LEU A 32 2.08 -5.87 1.96
CA LEU A 32 3.17 -6.57 1.32
C LEU A 32 3.38 -7.94 1.98
N LYS A 33 3.36 -9.02 1.19
CA LYS A 33 3.58 -10.38 1.71
C LYS A 33 5.05 -10.67 1.98
N SER A 34 5.91 -10.22 1.07
CA SER A 34 7.38 -10.40 1.06
C SER A 34 8.05 -9.30 0.24
N THR A 35 9.27 -8.93 0.59
CA THR A 35 10.18 -8.09 -0.21
C THR A 35 11.11 -8.91 -1.11
N THR A 36 11.10 -10.24 -0.95
CA THR A 36 11.95 -11.14 -1.74
C THR A 36 11.39 -11.46 -3.13
N VAL A 37 10.12 -11.15 -3.37
CA VAL A 37 9.44 -11.35 -4.66
C VAL A 37 9.10 -9.98 -5.20
N SER A 38 9.67 -9.63 -6.35
CA SER A 38 9.38 -8.40 -7.06
C SER A 38 8.49 -8.67 -8.27
N LYS A 39 7.53 -7.77 -8.52
CA LYS A 39 6.69 -7.80 -9.72
C LYS A 39 7.45 -7.29 -10.94
N ALA A 40 8.36 -6.34 -10.73
CA ALA A 40 9.28 -5.80 -11.73
C ALA A 40 10.51 -5.20 -11.03
N PRO A 41 11.57 -4.79 -11.76
CA PRO A 41 12.73 -4.14 -11.14
C PRO A 41 12.34 -2.93 -10.28
N GLY A 42 12.72 -2.96 -8.99
CA GLY A 42 12.42 -1.89 -8.02
C GLY A 42 10.97 -1.85 -7.51
N ILE A 43 10.11 -2.78 -7.93
CA ILE A 43 8.68 -2.83 -7.55
C ILE A 43 8.38 -4.16 -6.83
N TYR A 44 8.09 -4.08 -5.54
CA TYR A 44 7.65 -5.23 -4.77
C TYR A 44 6.17 -5.51 -4.99
N ASP A 45 5.33 -4.47 -4.88
CA ASP A 45 3.89 -4.59 -5.08
C ASP A 45 3.25 -3.30 -5.58
N VAL A 46 2.07 -3.44 -6.20
CA VAL A 46 1.22 -2.36 -6.68
C VAL A 46 -0.24 -2.71 -6.41
N ASP A 47 -1.01 -1.72 -5.99
CA ASP A 47 -2.47 -1.78 -5.89
C ASP A 47 -3.08 -0.51 -6.47
N ILE A 48 -4.15 -0.66 -7.24
CA ILE A 48 -4.90 0.44 -7.84
C ILE A 48 -6.26 0.45 -7.17
N ALA A 49 -6.48 1.38 -6.27
CA ALA A 49 -7.61 1.30 -5.37
C ALA A 49 -8.30 2.65 -5.16
N ALA A 50 -9.62 2.64 -5.19
CA ALA A 50 -10.43 3.80 -4.88
C ALA A 50 -10.96 3.74 -3.44
N LYS A 51 -10.88 4.85 -2.70
CA LYS A 51 -11.60 4.97 -1.42
C LYS A 51 -13.10 5.05 -1.70
N PRO A 52 -13.98 4.42 -0.89
CA PRO A 52 -15.43 4.61 -1.00
C PRO A 52 -15.77 6.11 -0.96
N PRO A 53 -16.58 6.63 -1.90
CA PRO A 53 -17.52 5.95 -2.79
C PRO A 53 -16.99 5.48 -4.17
N GLY A 54 -15.68 5.48 -4.42
CA GLY A 54 -15.11 4.92 -5.66
C GLY A 54 -14.94 5.91 -6.82
N LYS A 55 -14.88 7.22 -6.54
CA LYS A 55 -14.83 8.27 -7.56
C LYS A 55 -13.41 8.62 -8.05
N THR A 56 -12.38 8.31 -7.28
CA THR A 56 -10.98 8.55 -7.63
C THR A 56 -10.15 7.35 -7.22
N PHE A 57 -9.27 6.91 -8.11
CA PHE A 57 -8.36 5.80 -7.84
C PHE A 57 -6.99 6.35 -7.45
N GLY A 58 -6.46 5.83 -6.35
CA GLY A 58 -5.06 6.00 -5.98
C GLY A 58 -4.20 4.88 -6.55
N VAL A 59 -2.94 5.22 -6.83
CA VAL A 59 -1.90 4.25 -7.16
C VAL A 59 -1.03 4.07 -5.92
N PHE A 60 -1.04 2.87 -5.36
CA PHE A 60 -0.26 2.50 -4.18
C PHE A 60 0.91 1.65 -4.64
N LEU A 61 2.12 1.95 -4.19
CA LEU A 61 3.35 1.29 -4.59
C LEU A 61 4.22 0.95 -3.40
N ALA A 62 4.66 -0.30 -3.32
CA ALA A 62 5.74 -0.73 -2.45
C ALA A 62 7.00 -0.94 -3.31
N THR A 63 8.02 -0.12 -3.09
CA THR A 63 9.23 -0.07 -3.94
C THR A 63 10.52 -0.28 -3.14
N ASP A 64 11.59 -0.65 -3.84
CA ASP A 64 12.94 -0.67 -3.28
C ASP A 64 13.48 0.77 -3.16
N PRO A 65 13.78 1.27 -1.96
CA PRO A 65 14.35 2.61 -1.79
C PRO A 65 15.75 2.76 -2.38
N ASP A 66 16.53 1.68 -2.45
CA ASP A 66 17.90 1.73 -2.97
C ASP A 66 17.91 1.69 -4.51
N HIS A 67 16.86 1.13 -5.14
CA HIS A 67 16.69 1.04 -6.59
C HIS A 67 15.25 1.39 -7.03
N PRO A 68 14.84 2.67 -6.91
CA PRO A 68 13.46 3.06 -7.20
C PRO A 68 13.13 2.97 -8.71
N PRO A 69 11.89 2.65 -9.08
CA PRO A 69 11.46 2.52 -10.49
C PRO A 69 11.25 3.89 -11.13
N ALA A 70 12.35 4.59 -11.45
CA ALA A 70 12.33 5.99 -11.88
C ALA A 70 11.42 6.27 -13.10
N GLU A 71 11.40 5.38 -14.09
CA GLU A 71 10.55 5.53 -15.29
C GLU A 71 9.06 5.47 -14.94
N LEU A 72 8.66 4.57 -14.04
CA LEU A 72 7.26 4.50 -13.55
C LEU A 72 6.88 5.78 -12.82
N LEU A 73 7.74 6.25 -11.91
CA LEU A 73 7.47 7.46 -11.12
C LEU A 73 7.38 8.70 -12.01
N ALA A 74 8.23 8.80 -13.03
CA ALA A 74 8.16 9.86 -14.03
C ALA A 74 6.87 9.75 -14.88
N GLY A 75 6.48 8.54 -15.28
CA GLY A 75 5.24 8.27 -16.01
C GLY A 75 3.99 8.67 -15.22
N LEU A 76 3.91 8.31 -13.94
CA LEU A 76 2.82 8.72 -13.05
C LEU A 76 2.73 10.26 -12.96
N LYS A 77 3.86 10.93 -12.77
CA LYS A 77 3.91 12.40 -12.75
C LYS A 77 3.47 13.01 -14.08
N ALA A 78 3.89 12.45 -15.21
CA ALA A 78 3.49 12.91 -16.54
C ALA A 78 1.97 12.73 -16.80
N LEU A 79 1.36 11.70 -16.22
CA LEU A 79 -0.09 11.49 -16.24
C LEU A 79 -0.86 12.42 -15.28
N GLY A 80 -0.16 13.24 -14.48
CA GLY A 80 -0.75 14.18 -13.53
C GLY A 80 -1.05 13.58 -12.16
N PHE A 81 -0.45 12.45 -11.81
CA PHE A 81 -0.52 11.93 -10.45
C PHE A 81 0.50 12.61 -9.55
N GLU A 82 0.04 13.01 -8.38
CA GLU A 82 0.85 13.63 -7.33
C GLU A 82 1.10 12.64 -6.20
N ASN A 83 2.31 12.64 -5.66
CA ASN A 83 2.63 11.84 -4.48
C ASN A 83 1.99 12.51 -3.24
N THR A 84 1.05 11.82 -2.62
CA THR A 84 0.35 12.28 -1.40
C THR A 84 0.93 11.67 -0.12
N TYR A 85 1.68 10.58 -0.24
CA TYR A 85 2.31 9.90 0.89
C TYR A 85 3.59 9.16 0.46
N SER A 86 4.62 9.30 1.29
CA SER A 86 5.90 8.63 1.12
C SER A 86 6.44 8.23 2.48
N SER A 87 6.66 6.95 2.70
CA SER A 87 7.23 6.44 3.96
C SER A 87 8.13 5.25 3.72
N ALA A 88 9.33 5.33 4.29
CA ALA A 88 10.28 4.23 4.29
C ALA A 88 10.14 3.41 5.57
N TYR A 89 10.08 2.09 5.45
CA TYR A 89 10.02 1.19 6.60
C TYR A 89 10.79 -0.10 6.33
N LEU A 90 11.14 -0.81 7.40
CA LEU A 90 11.73 -2.13 7.33
C LEU A 90 10.61 -3.17 7.40
N HIS A 91 10.49 -4.00 6.38
CA HIS A 91 9.51 -5.09 6.35
C HIS A 91 9.92 -6.24 7.28
N LYS A 92 8.98 -7.13 7.61
CA LYS A 92 9.18 -8.24 8.58
C LYS A 92 10.30 -9.21 8.19
N ASP A 93 10.60 -9.31 6.89
CA ASP A 93 11.67 -10.13 6.32
C ASP A 93 13.00 -9.37 6.20
N LYS A 94 13.10 -8.18 6.80
CA LYS A 94 14.26 -7.29 6.81
C LYS A 94 14.58 -6.61 5.47
N GLY A 95 13.70 -6.70 4.47
CA GLY A 95 13.82 -5.86 3.28
C GLY A 95 13.42 -4.42 3.59
N LYS A 96 14.11 -3.45 2.98
CA LYS A 96 13.70 -2.05 3.03
C LYS A 96 12.58 -1.82 2.03
N VAL A 97 11.58 -1.03 2.41
CA VAL A 97 10.46 -0.68 1.54
C VAL A 97 10.24 0.81 1.58
N LEU A 98 10.01 1.39 0.41
CA LEU A 98 9.48 2.73 0.24
C LEU A 98 8.04 2.60 -0.25
N ASP A 99 7.09 2.92 0.64
CA ASP A 99 5.66 3.00 0.32
C ASP A 99 5.34 4.37 -0.23
N LEU A 100 4.71 4.40 -1.40
CA LEU A 100 4.39 5.61 -2.14
C LEU A 100 2.93 5.58 -2.57
N HIS A 101 2.18 6.63 -2.23
CA HIS A 101 0.78 6.75 -2.64
C HIS A 101 0.65 7.95 -3.56
N PHE A 102 -0.02 7.72 -4.67
CA PHE A 102 -0.27 8.71 -5.69
C PHE A 102 -1.76 8.91 -5.90
N GLN A 103 -2.16 10.16 -6.05
CA GLN A 103 -3.53 10.53 -6.36
C GLN A 103 -3.55 11.57 -7.48
N LYS A 104 -4.64 11.57 -8.23
CA LYS A 104 -4.90 12.58 -9.25
C LYS A 104 -6.33 13.07 -9.04
N ASP A 105 -6.47 14.35 -8.78
CA ASP A 105 -7.77 15.01 -8.69
C ASP A 105 -8.48 14.95 -10.04
N GLY A 106 -9.81 14.87 -10.02
CA GLY A 106 -10.65 15.01 -11.21
C GLY A 106 -11.29 16.37 -11.37
N SER A 107 -12.09 16.49 -12.42
CA SER A 107 -12.78 17.74 -12.74
C SER A 107 -14.10 17.96 -12.00
N ASP A 108 -14.60 16.98 -11.22
CA ASP A 108 -15.84 17.14 -10.44
C ASP A 108 -15.67 18.20 -9.33
N LEU A 109 -16.78 18.78 -8.87
CA LEU A 109 -16.83 19.77 -7.79
C LEU A 109 -16.16 19.29 -6.49
N PHE A 110 -16.11 17.96 -6.29
CA PHE A 110 -15.47 17.30 -5.17
C PHE A 110 -14.12 16.66 -5.52
N LYS A 111 -13.47 17.12 -6.61
CA LYS A 111 -12.21 16.58 -7.14
C LYS A 111 -12.31 15.10 -7.55
N GLY A 112 -13.53 14.63 -7.82
CA GLY A 112 -13.83 13.30 -8.33
C GLY A 112 -13.56 13.17 -9.82
N TRP A 113 -13.19 11.98 -10.30
CA TRP A 113 -13.20 11.71 -11.74
C TRP A 113 -14.64 11.58 -12.23
N ASN A 114 -14.94 12.20 -13.37
CA ASN A 114 -16.14 11.85 -14.12
C ASN A 114 -15.95 10.50 -14.86
N SER A 115 -16.98 9.98 -15.53
CA SER A 115 -16.93 8.66 -16.18
C SER A 115 -15.90 8.59 -17.32
N GLU A 116 -15.75 9.67 -18.09
CA GLU A 116 -14.81 9.75 -19.22
C GLU A 116 -13.37 9.81 -18.68
N GLU A 117 -13.13 10.68 -17.70
CA GLU A 117 -11.84 10.77 -17.00
C GLU A 117 -11.45 9.47 -16.34
N CYS A 118 -12.40 8.79 -15.67
CA CYS A 118 -12.13 7.53 -15.01
C CYS A 118 -11.67 6.47 -16.01
N THR A 119 -12.37 6.35 -17.13
CA THR A 119 -12.00 5.40 -18.20
C THR A 119 -10.62 5.73 -18.78
N ALA A 120 -10.37 7.01 -19.09
CA ALA A 120 -9.10 7.46 -19.65
C ALA A 120 -7.93 7.29 -18.68
N ASN A 121 -8.11 7.66 -17.40
CA ASN A 121 -7.07 7.54 -16.38
C ASN A 121 -6.77 6.07 -16.06
N LEU A 122 -7.78 5.21 -15.95
CA LEU A 122 -7.57 3.78 -15.72
C LEU A 122 -6.86 3.11 -16.90
N ALA A 123 -7.22 3.47 -18.15
CA ALA A 123 -6.51 2.98 -19.33
C ALA A 123 -5.05 3.46 -19.38
N ALA A 124 -4.78 4.71 -18.98
CA ALA A 124 -3.42 5.24 -18.91
C ALA A 124 -2.59 4.57 -17.81
N ILE A 125 -3.18 4.29 -16.64
CA ILE A 125 -2.56 3.50 -15.57
C ILE A 125 -2.23 2.10 -16.11
N ASP A 126 -3.20 1.40 -16.69
CA ASP A 126 -3.02 0.05 -17.21
C ASP A 126 -1.90 0.00 -18.27
N ALA A 127 -1.89 0.94 -19.23
CA ALA A 127 -0.84 1.04 -20.23
C ALA A 127 0.56 1.27 -19.61
N LEU A 128 0.65 2.14 -18.60
CA LEU A 128 1.91 2.43 -17.91
C LEU A 128 2.48 1.19 -17.20
N PHE A 129 1.64 0.44 -16.49
CA PHE A 129 2.07 -0.77 -15.78
C PHE A 129 2.32 -1.96 -16.71
N ASN A 130 1.51 -2.11 -17.77
CA ASN A 130 1.72 -3.16 -18.78
C ASN A 130 3.04 -3.00 -19.53
N ALA A 131 3.54 -1.77 -19.72
CA ALA A 131 4.88 -1.53 -20.29
C ALA A 131 6.01 -2.15 -19.44
N LEU A 132 5.76 -2.38 -18.14
CA LEU A 132 6.69 -3.03 -17.20
C LEU A 132 6.36 -4.52 -16.99
N GLY A 133 5.40 -5.07 -17.74
CA GLY A 133 4.91 -6.44 -17.58
C GLY A 133 4.05 -6.66 -16.34
N ILE A 134 3.53 -5.59 -15.71
CA ILE A 134 2.68 -5.68 -14.52
C ILE A 134 1.22 -5.51 -14.94
N SER A 135 0.41 -6.56 -14.74
CA SER A 135 -1.05 -6.45 -14.86
C SER A 135 -1.64 -5.89 -13.56
N VAL A 136 -2.42 -4.82 -13.66
CA VAL A 136 -3.07 -4.15 -12.53
C VAL A 136 -4.58 -4.38 -12.58
N THR A 137 -5.20 -4.57 -11.41
CA THR A 137 -6.65 -4.77 -11.29
C THR A 137 -7.24 -3.68 -10.40
N PRO A 138 -7.87 -2.63 -10.96
CA PRO A 138 -8.51 -1.60 -10.17
C PRO A 138 -9.61 -2.17 -9.26
N ARG A 139 -9.63 -1.77 -7.99
CA ARG A 139 -10.65 -2.18 -7.01
C ARG A 139 -11.14 -1.03 -6.16
N VAL A 140 -12.27 -1.22 -5.48
CA VAL A 140 -12.73 -0.29 -4.43
C VAL A 140 -12.31 -0.87 -3.08
N MET A 141 -11.70 -0.04 -2.24
CA MET A 141 -11.34 -0.43 -0.87
C MET A 141 -12.59 -0.70 -0.05
N THR A 142 -12.47 -1.60 0.93
CA THR A 142 -13.48 -1.74 1.97
C THR A 142 -13.50 -0.50 2.86
N LEU A 143 -14.63 -0.27 3.55
CA LEU A 143 -14.71 0.82 4.54
C LEU A 143 -13.64 0.68 5.63
N ALA A 144 -13.34 -0.55 6.06
CA ALA A 144 -12.32 -0.82 7.05
C ALA A 144 -10.91 -0.41 6.57
N GLU A 145 -10.57 -0.71 5.31
CA GLU A 145 -9.29 -0.28 4.73
C GLU A 145 -9.24 1.24 4.61
N ALA A 146 -10.30 1.89 4.13
CA ALA A 146 -10.28 3.32 3.83
C ALA A 146 -10.11 4.25 5.05
N TYR A 147 -10.53 3.79 6.25
CA TYR A 147 -10.57 4.56 7.50
C TYR A 147 -9.68 3.99 8.63
N ALA A 148 -8.82 2.99 8.34
CA ALA A 148 -7.84 2.46 9.29
C ALA A 148 -6.63 3.40 9.43
#